data_AF-A0A965I982-F1
#
_entry.id   AF-A0A965I982-F1
#
_cell.length_a   1.000
_cell.length_b   1.000
_cell.length_c   1.000
_cell.angle_alpha   90.00
_cell.angle_beta   90.00
_cell.angle_gamma   90.00
#
_symmetry.space_group_name_H-M   'P 1'
#
loop_
_entity.id
_entity.type
_entity.pdbx_description
1 polymer ?
#
loop_
_entity_poly.entity_id
_entity_poly.type
_entity_poly.pdbx_seq_one_letter_code
_entity_poly.pdbx_strand_id
1 'polypeptide(L)'
;LKTERKIRLISTDAYMSADFVERKGTVIRKTANQEKLTSVKKSLKEGEDLSSVNWLDLVSVEQLDVKAGEPLKLQLEDFIDAIHTGRKPFADAEAGFAAVRTAERIVAAAKSLDSEKTS
;
A
#
# COMPACT_ATOMS: atom_id res chain seq x y z
N LEU A 1 6.07 -7.54 25.80
CA LEU A 1 5.14 -7.41 24.66
C LEU A 1 5.96 -7.36 23.37
N LYS A 2 5.63 -8.17 22.37
CA LYS A 2 6.31 -8.16 21.06
C LYS A 2 5.57 -7.14 20.18
N THR A 3 6.19 -6.00 19.87
CA THR A 3 5.58 -4.99 18.99
C THR A 3 5.65 -5.47 17.55
N GLU A 4 4.55 -5.97 16.99
CA GLU A 4 4.47 -6.23 15.56
C GLU A 4 4.45 -4.91 14.79
N ARG A 5 5.40 -4.74 13.85
CA ARG A 5 5.43 -3.60 12.91
C ARG A 5 5.01 -4.09 11.53
N LYS A 6 3.74 -4.50 11.40
CA LYS A 6 3.15 -4.87 10.10
C LYS A 6 1.89 -4.05 9.86
N ILE A 7 1.73 -3.50 8.66
CA ILE A 7 0.49 -2.86 8.20
C ILE A 7 -0.17 -3.77 7.17
N ARG A 8 -1.50 -3.89 7.23
CA ARG A 8 -2.30 -4.64 6.25
C ARG A 8 -3.47 -3.78 5.79
N LEU A 9 -3.66 -3.71 4.47
CA LEU A 9 -4.78 -3.05 3.83
C LEU A 9 -5.52 -4.10 2.99
N ILE A 10 -6.83 -4.19 3.20
CA ILE A 10 -7.69 -5.16 2.54
C ILE A 10 -8.77 -4.38 1.79
N SER A 11 -8.89 -4.67 0.50
CA SER A 11 -9.96 -4.16 -0.36
C SER A 11 -10.54 -5.31 -1.17
N THR A 12 -11.69 -5.09 -1.79
CA THR A 12 -12.38 -6.09 -2.63
C THR A 12 -11.51 -6.61 -3.78
N ASP A 13 -10.59 -5.76 -4.27
CA ASP A 13 -9.80 -6.04 -5.48
C ASP A 13 -8.30 -6.22 -5.20
N ALA A 14 -7.84 -5.87 -3.99
CA ALA A 14 -6.43 -5.96 -3.62
C ALA A 14 -6.19 -6.20 -2.13
N TYR A 15 -5.14 -6.95 -1.84
CA TYR A 15 -4.55 -7.10 -0.51
C TYR A 15 -3.14 -6.52 -0.53
N MET A 16 -2.81 -5.69 0.45
CA MET A 16 -1.47 -5.12 0.60
C MET A 16 -0.98 -5.36 2.02
N SER A 17 0.25 -5.87 2.17
CA SER A 17 0.93 -5.94 3.45
C SER A 17 2.29 -5.26 3.37
N ALA A 18 2.68 -4.62 4.47
CA ALA A 18 4.01 -4.05 4.65
C ALA A 18 4.57 -4.54 5.98
N ASP A 19 5.70 -5.25 5.92
CA ASP A 19 6.47 -5.70 7.06
C ASP A 19 7.68 -4.78 7.25
N PHE A 20 7.67 -3.99 8.32
CA PHE A 20 8.72 -3.02 8.62
C PHE A 20 9.90 -3.65 9.37
N VAL A 21 9.77 -4.89 9.85
CA VAL A 21 10.89 -5.65 10.42
C VAL A 21 11.69 -6.28 9.30
N GLU A 22 11.01 -6.99 8.39
CA GLU A 22 11.64 -7.64 7.25
C GLU A 22 11.91 -6.69 6.07
N ARG A 23 11.37 -5.47 6.10
CA ARG A 23 11.45 -4.47 5.02
C ARG A 23 10.88 -4.96 3.68
N LYS A 24 9.80 -5.72 3.75
CA LYS A 24 9.14 -6.31 2.58
C LYS A 24 7.70 -5.81 2.48
N GLY A 25 7.28 -5.50 1.27
CA GLY A 25 5.87 -5.31 0.94
C GLY A 25 5.35 -6.46 0.08
N THR A 26 4.10 -6.84 0.27
CA THR A 26 3.39 -7.77 -0.62
C THR A 26 2.13 -7.10 -1.13
N VAL A 27 1.98 -6.99 -2.44
CA VAL A 27 0.74 -6.54 -3.08
C VAL A 27 0.16 -7.70 -3.86
N ILE A 28 -1.08 -8.05 -3.54
CA ILE A 28 -1.85 -9.09 -4.21
C ILE A 28 -3.03 -8.41 -4.89
N ARG A 29 -3.15 -8.50 -6.22
CA ARG A 29 -4.28 -7.96 -6.97
C ARG A 29 -5.08 -9.07 -7.62
N LYS A 30 -6.41 -8.94 -7.57
CA LYS A 30 -7.35 -9.92 -8.13
C LYS A 30 -7.38 -9.95 -9.66
N THR A 31 -6.91 -8.89 -10.32
CA THR A 31 -7.18 -8.64 -11.75
C THR A 31 -6.09 -9.11 -12.71
N ALA A 32 -5.10 -9.86 -12.24
CA ALA A 32 -3.95 -10.23 -13.06
C ALA A 32 -4.29 -11.19 -14.23
N ASN A 33 -5.40 -11.92 -14.14
CA ASN A 33 -5.73 -12.97 -15.10
C ASN A 33 -7.24 -13.05 -15.37
N GLN A 34 -7.81 -12.00 -15.97
CA GLN A 34 -9.25 -11.92 -16.25
C GLN A 34 -9.77 -13.08 -17.11
N GLU A 35 -8.97 -13.58 -18.05
CA GLU A 35 -9.32 -14.70 -18.92
C GLU A 35 -9.42 -16.01 -18.13
N LYS A 36 -8.42 -16.33 -17.29
CA LYS A 36 -8.46 -17.50 -16.40
C LYS A 36 -9.56 -17.40 -15.35
N LEU A 37 -9.85 -16.20 -14.84
CA LEU A 37 -10.98 -15.99 -13.92
C LEU A 37 -12.32 -16.27 -14.61
N THR A 38 -12.43 -15.93 -15.89
CA THR A 38 -13.64 -16.16 -16.67
C THR A 38 -13.81 -17.64 -16.97
N SER A 39 -12.73 -18.35 -17.32
CA SER A 39 -12.78 -19.81 -17.54
C SER A 39 -13.10 -20.57 -16.26
N VAL A 40 -12.47 -20.24 -15.13
CA VAL A 40 -12.75 -20.88 -13.83
C VAL A 40 -14.19 -20.62 -13.38
N LYS A 41 -14.73 -19.40 -13.57
CA LYS A 41 -16.14 -19.10 -13.29
C LYS A 41 -17.10 -19.92 -14.17
N LYS A 42 -16.71 -20.21 -15.42
CA LYS A 42 -17.50 -21.02 -16.35
C LYS A 42 -17.49 -22.49 -15.92
N SER A 43 -16.32 -23.08 -15.70
CA SER A 43 -16.14 -24.43 -15.18
C SER A 43 -16.86 -24.65 -13.83
N LEU A 44 -16.83 -23.66 -12.93
CA LEU A 44 -17.57 -23.71 -11.66
C LEU A 44 -19.10 -23.77 -11.86
N LYS A 45 -19.64 -23.02 -12.84
CA LYS A 45 -21.06 -23.07 -13.19
C LYS A 45 -21.46 -24.39 -13.85
N GLU A 46 -20.52 -25.01 -14.55
CA GLU A 46 -20.69 -26.30 -15.24
C GLU A 46 -20.51 -27.50 -14.29
N GLY A 47 -20.10 -27.27 -13.03
CA GLY A 47 -19.96 -28.29 -12.00
C GLY A 47 -18.67 -29.13 -12.14
N GLU A 48 -17.67 -28.63 -12.87
CA GLU A 48 -16.39 -29.30 -13.04
C GLU A 48 -15.57 -29.30 -11.73
N ASP A 49 -14.72 -30.32 -11.55
CA ASP A 49 -13.78 -30.39 -10.43
C ASP A 49 -12.66 -29.36 -10.62
N LEU A 50 -12.51 -28.48 -9.62
CA LEU A 50 -11.53 -27.39 -9.62
C LEU A 50 -10.33 -27.68 -8.70
N SER A 51 -10.20 -28.91 -8.21
CA SER A 51 -9.09 -29.33 -7.34
C SER A 51 -7.71 -29.14 -7.98
N SER A 52 -7.63 -29.16 -9.32
CA SER A 52 -6.42 -28.93 -10.10
C SER A 52 -6.12 -27.46 -10.42
N VAL A 53 -7.01 -26.52 -10.06
CA VAL A 53 -6.81 -25.10 -10.36
C VAL A 53 -5.77 -24.51 -9.41
N ASN A 54 -4.68 -23.99 -9.96
CA ASN A 54 -3.75 -23.18 -9.20
C ASN A 54 -4.30 -21.77 -8.97
N TRP A 55 -4.97 -21.58 -7.83
CA TRP A 55 -5.60 -20.31 -7.46
C TRP A 55 -4.62 -19.13 -7.35
N LEU A 56 -3.33 -19.40 -7.12
CA LEU A 56 -2.29 -18.38 -7.07
C LEU A 56 -2.05 -17.71 -8.44
N ASP A 57 -2.35 -18.40 -9.55
CA ASP A 57 -2.22 -17.86 -10.91
C ASP A 57 -3.30 -16.84 -11.27
N LEU A 58 -4.36 -16.76 -10.45
CA LEU A 58 -5.47 -15.83 -10.65
C LEU A 58 -5.19 -14.47 -10.04
N VAL A 59 -4.14 -14.36 -9.22
CA VAL A 59 -3.75 -13.13 -8.54
C VAL A 59 -2.34 -12.71 -8.94
N SER A 60 -2.09 -11.41 -9.06
CA SER A 60 -0.73 -10.89 -9.23
C SER A 60 -0.16 -10.67 -7.85
N VAL A 61 0.92 -11.38 -7.51
CA VAL A 61 1.69 -11.15 -6.29
C VAL A 61 2.97 -10.39 -6.66
N GLU A 62 3.09 -9.18 -6.15
CA GLU A 62 4.28 -8.34 -6.29
C GLU A 62 4.97 -8.23 -4.92
N GLN A 63 6.24 -8.62 -4.86
CA GLN A 63 7.09 -8.37 -3.70
C GLN A 63 7.83 -7.06 -3.89
N LEU A 64 7.62 -6.13 -2.97
CA LEU A 64 8.32 -4.85 -2.93
C LEU A 64 9.53 -5.00 -2.02
N ASP A 65 10.72 -4.89 -2.60
CA ASP A 65 11.96 -4.80 -1.86
C ASP A 65 12.22 -3.34 -1.47
N VAL A 66 12.23 -3.07 -0.16
CA VAL A 66 12.55 -1.73 0.34
C VAL A 66 14.07 -1.64 0.47
N LYS A 67 14.71 -1.03 -0.54
CA LYS A 67 16.16 -0.82 -0.57
C LYS A 67 16.67 -0.31 0.78
N ALA A 68 17.74 -0.92 1.25
CA ALA A 68 18.33 -0.58 2.53
C ALA A 68 18.97 0.83 2.48
N GLY A 69 18.46 1.71 3.34
CA GLY A 69 19.07 2.98 3.71
C GLY A 69 18.39 3.48 4.98
N GLU A 70 19.13 4.10 5.88
CA GLU A 70 18.51 4.77 7.03
C GLU A 70 17.68 5.95 6.51
N PRO A 71 16.35 5.97 6.67
CA PRO A 71 15.51 6.98 6.02
C PRO A 71 15.89 8.41 6.37
N LEU A 72 16.33 8.64 7.61
CA LEU A 72 16.77 9.94 8.07
C LEU A 72 18.08 10.37 7.39
N LYS A 73 19.03 9.44 7.24
CA LYS A 73 20.27 9.69 6.52
C LYS A 73 20.00 10.05 5.06
N LEU A 74 19.13 9.30 4.38
CA LEU A 74 18.76 9.57 3.00
C LEU A 74 18.08 10.94 2.83
N GLN A 75 17.23 11.34 3.78
CA GLN A 75 16.63 12.68 3.76
C GLN A 75 17.66 13.79 3.95
N LEU A 76 18.62 13.62 4.88
CA LEU A 76 19.69 14.60 5.09
C LEU A 76 20.60 14.72 3.86
N GLU A 77 20.92 13.59 3.23
CA GLU A 77 21.71 13.57 1.98
C GLU A 77 20.96 14.29 0.84
N ASP A 78 19.66 14.03 0.66
CA ASP A 78 18.82 14.74 -0.33
C ASP A 78 18.78 16.25 -0.07
N PHE A 79 18.67 16.65 1.21
CA PHE A 79 18.63 18.05 1.61
C PHE A 79 19.94 18.78 1.29
N ILE A 80 21.09 18.20 1.66
CA ILE A 80 22.40 18.78 1.40
C ILE A 80 22.66 18.87 -0.11
N ASP A 81 22.31 17.81 -0.86
CA ASP A 81 22.46 17.79 -2.32
C ASP A 81 21.59 18.85 -3.00
N ALA A 82 20.35 19.06 -2.54
CA ALA A 82 19.49 20.13 -3.02
C ALA A 82 20.07 21.54 -2.79
N ILE A 83 20.72 21.76 -1.64
CA ILE A 83 21.42 23.03 -1.36
C ILE A 83 22.59 23.22 -2.32
N HIS A 84 23.42 22.19 -2.52
CA HIS A 84 24.62 22.30 -3.35
C HIS A 84 24.30 22.45 -4.85
N THR A 85 23.28 21.75 -5.34
CA THR A 85 22.93 21.73 -6.76
C THR A 85 21.88 22.77 -7.15
N GLY A 86 21.18 23.34 -6.16
CA GLY A 86 20.03 24.22 -6.40
C GLY A 86 18.81 23.51 -6.97
N ARG A 87 18.82 22.16 -7.04
CA ARG A 87 17.65 21.41 -7.51
C ARG A 87 16.50 21.51 -6.50
N LYS A 88 15.29 21.28 -6.99
CA LYS A 88 14.11 21.15 -6.12
C LYS A 88 14.27 19.92 -5.20
N PRO A 89 14.16 20.07 -3.86
CA PRO A 89 14.20 18.94 -2.94
C PRO A 89 12.97 18.06 -3.11
N PHE A 90 13.07 16.80 -2.65
CA PHE A 90 11.95 15.86 -2.73
C PHE A 90 10.71 16.36 -1.97
N ALA A 91 10.90 17.04 -0.84
CA ALA A 91 9.85 17.70 -0.08
C ALA A 91 10.21 19.18 0.13
N ASP A 92 9.52 20.07 -0.60
CA ASP A 92 9.66 21.52 -0.45
C ASP A 92 8.63 22.09 0.53
N ALA A 93 8.71 23.41 0.78
CA ALA A 93 7.83 24.09 1.71
C ALA A 93 6.34 24.01 1.31
N GLU A 94 6.05 24.09 0.01
CA GLU A 94 4.68 24.02 -0.51
C GLU A 94 4.08 22.63 -0.32
N ALA A 95 4.83 21.58 -0.67
CA ALA A 95 4.42 20.19 -0.43
C ALA A 95 4.22 19.92 1.07
N GLY A 96 5.13 20.41 1.92
CA GLY A 96 5.01 20.30 3.37
C GLY A 96 3.74 20.96 3.91
N PHE A 97 3.47 22.19 3.48
CA PHE A 97 2.26 22.92 3.87
C PHE A 97 0.97 22.22 3.39
N ALA A 98 0.95 21.75 2.13
CA ALA A 98 -0.18 21.04 1.56
C ALA A 98 -0.47 19.72 2.31
N ALA A 99 0.58 19.00 2.72
CA ALA A 99 0.45 17.77 3.51
C ALA A 99 -0.18 18.04 4.88
N VAL A 100 0.32 19.05 5.62
CA VAL A 100 -0.22 19.42 6.95
C VAL A 100 -1.69 19.81 6.85
N ARG A 101 -2.05 20.70 5.91
CA ARG A 101 -3.44 21.12 5.68
C ARG A 101 -4.36 19.94 5.35
N THR A 102 -3.86 18.97 4.59
CA THR A 102 -4.63 17.77 4.25
C THR A 102 -4.85 16.88 5.48
N ALA A 103 -3.80 16.69 6.30
CA ALA A 103 -3.90 15.96 7.54
C ALA A 103 -4.91 16.61 8.51
N GLU A 104 -4.90 17.93 8.65
CA GLU A 104 -5.88 18.67 9.45
C GLU A 104 -7.32 18.42 9.00
N ARG A 105 -7.58 18.43 7.69
CA ARG A 105 -8.90 18.13 7.12
C ARG A 105 -9.36 16.71 7.42
N ILE A 106 -8.46 15.73 7.31
CA ILE A 106 -8.75 14.32 7.64
C ILE A 106 -9.09 14.18 9.12
N VAL A 107 -8.32 14.81 10.01
CA VAL A 107 -8.57 14.79 11.46
C VAL A 107 -9.89 15.45 11.80
N ALA A 108 -10.22 16.58 11.16
CA ALA A 108 -11.50 17.26 11.36
C ALA A 108 -12.68 16.36 10.95
N ALA A 109 -12.60 15.72 9.77
CA ALA A 109 -13.62 14.81 9.28
C ALA A 109 -13.78 13.55 10.16
N ALA A 110 -12.68 13.00 10.66
CA ALA A 110 -12.73 11.86 11.59
C ALA A 110 -13.45 12.23 12.89
N LYS A 111 -13.16 13.42 13.44
CA LYS A 111 -13.81 13.92 14.67
C LYS A 111 -15.31 14.14 14.49
N SER A 112 -15.75 14.70 13.35
CA SER A 112 -17.18 14.91 13.10
C SER A 112 -17.94 13.57 13.02
N LEU A 113 -17.36 12.56 12.36
CA LEU A 113 -17.96 11.22 12.26
C LEU A 113 -18.08 10.52 13.61
N ASP A 114 -17.10 10.71 14.51
CA ASP A 114 -17.17 10.15 15.86
C ASP A 114 -18.27 10.84 16.70
N SER A 115 -18.42 12.16 16.58
CA SER A 115 -19.48 12.91 17.29
C SER A 115 -20.90 12.57 16.83
N GLU A 116 -21.07 12.24 15.54
CA GLU A 116 -22.37 11.81 14.99
C GLU A 116 -22.74 10.38 15.41
N LYS A 117 -21.77 9.52 15.74
CA LYS A 117 -22.03 8.16 16.25
C LYS A 117 -22.37 8.11 17.74
N THR A 118 -22.07 9.18 18.49
CA THR A 118 -22.33 9.25 19.94
C THR A 118 -23.59 10.04 20.31
N SER A 119 -24.27 10.61 19.31
CA SER A 119 -25.59 11.27 19.44
C SER A 119 -26.69 10.38 18.90
#